data_AF-A0A316MSF0-F1
#
_entry.id   AF-A0A316MSF0-F1
#
_cell.length_a   1.000
_cell.length_b   1.000
_cell.length_c   1.000
_cell.angle_alpha   90.00
_cell.angle_beta   90.00
_cell.angle_gamma   90.00
#
_symmetry.space_group_name_H-M   'P 1'
#
loop_
_entity.id
_entity.type
_entity.pdbx_description
1 polymer ?
#
loop_
_entity_poly.entity_id
_entity_poly.type
_entity_poly.pdbx_seq_one_letter_code
_entity_poly.pdbx_strand_id
1 'polypeptide(L)'
;MDSKRSNFLSALENFWNGWANGQYNIVLVATGSATSWMVDKLIKNRGGLHNRITRRLYLSPFTLKEMEEYLKRRRTTWGRYEMLQCYMVTGGIPYYLDLIEPRESLAKNIDRLCYADDGALRKEFDELYNAVFPTADTYITVVRALSTHKNGLTRREIGKATGLTGANLTRIIDNLEKCNFIGRRAQFGNKKNDAIYRLIDFYTLFYFKFIEKNLTLDCIWWSHHLDSSGIAAWQGLTFEIICMEHHQQIKEALGISGIATSVSTWRCYPDEKDELPGAQIDMIIERADRMIHLCEMKFSQKAYNISSDYEKKLRDRMWLFDLKTKNKMPVVHTFITTFGLGEGRHHDIVHSEVTMDDLFNS
;
A
#
# COMPACT_ATOMS: atom_id res chain seq x y z
N MET A 1 -12.76 -27.94 -11.22
CA MET A 1 -12.55 -26.47 -11.32
C MET A 1 -13.84 -25.87 -11.85
N ASP A 2 -14.40 -24.84 -11.21
CA ASP A 2 -15.67 -24.24 -11.64
C ASP A 2 -15.49 -23.52 -12.98
N SER A 3 -15.91 -24.16 -14.07
CA SER A 3 -16.03 -23.54 -15.38
C SER A 3 -17.51 -23.28 -15.69
N LYS A 4 -17.81 -22.38 -16.63
CA LYS A 4 -19.18 -22.01 -17.04
C LYS A 4 -20.11 -23.20 -17.34
N ARG A 5 -19.58 -24.40 -17.58
CA ARG A 5 -20.33 -25.64 -17.89
C ARG A 5 -20.15 -26.77 -16.87
N SER A 6 -19.39 -26.56 -15.81
CA SER A 6 -19.01 -27.63 -14.88
C SER A 6 -20.13 -28.05 -13.91
N ASN A 7 -21.14 -27.20 -13.69
CA ASN A 7 -22.16 -27.36 -12.65
C ASN A 7 -21.60 -27.65 -11.25
N PHE A 8 -20.31 -27.37 -11.01
CA PHE A 8 -19.62 -27.73 -9.77
C PHE A 8 -20.27 -27.08 -8.56
N LEU A 9 -20.61 -25.79 -8.65
CA LEU A 9 -21.23 -25.06 -7.55
C LEU A 9 -22.57 -25.68 -7.15
N SER A 10 -23.42 -26.03 -8.13
CA SER A 10 -24.71 -26.69 -7.89
C SER A 10 -24.54 -28.09 -7.29
N ALA A 11 -23.55 -28.85 -7.75
CA ALA A 11 -23.24 -30.16 -7.19
C ALA A 11 -22.74 -30.05 -5.74
N LEU A 12 -21.88 -29.07 -5.45
CA LEU A 12 -21.40 -28.78 -4.11
C LEU A 12 -22.54 -28.33 -3.19
N GLU A 13 -23.46 -27.50 -3.67
CA GLU A 13 -24.66 -27.08 -2.95
C GLU A 13 -25.54 -28.27 -2.57
N ASN A 14 -25.78 -29.19 -3.52
CA ASN A 14 -26.57 -30.39 -3.28
C ASN A 14 -25.89 -31.34 -2.30
N PHE A 15 -24.59 -31.58 -2.46
CA PHE A 15 -23.80 -32.40 -1.54
C PHE A 15 -23.83 -31.83 -0.11
N TRP A 16 -23.59 -30.52 0.01
CA TRP A 16 -23.51 -29.86 1.31
C TRP A 16 -24.84 -29.91 2.04
N ASN A 17 -25.92 -29.53 1.37
CA ASN A 17 -27.25 -29.48 1.98
C ASN A 17 -27.89 -30.88 2.14
N GLY A 18 -27.59 -31.83 1.27
CA GLY A 18 -28.19 -33.17 1.29
C GLY A 18 -27.54 -34.11 2.29
N TRP A 19 -26.25 -33.97 2.57
CA TRP A 19 -25.53 -34.92 3.43
C TRP A 19 -24.51 -34.27 4.36
N ALA A 20 -23.61 -33.42 3.84
CA ALA A 20 -22.45 -32.96 4.61
C ALA A 20 -22.81 -32.11 5.83
N ASN A 21 -23.88 -31.30 5.74
CA ASN A 21 -24.31 -30.43 6.85
C ASN A 21 -24.77 -31.19 8.10
N GLY A 22 -25.11 -32.49 7.98
CA GLY A 22 -25.47 -33.36 9.11
C GLY A 22 -24.29 -34.10 9.72
N GLN A 23 -23.09 -33.98 9.15
CA GLN A 23 -21.90 -34.70 9.59
C GLN A 23 -21.04 -33.82 10.51
N TYR A 24 -20.67 -34.34 11.69
CA TYR A 24 -19.82 -33.61 12.64
C TYR A 24 -18.31 -33.72 12.34
N ASN A 25 -17.93 -34.58 11.39
CA ASN A 25 -16.55 -34.91 11.06
C ASN A 25 -16.11 -34.37 9.68
N ILE A 26 -16.82 -33.40 9.12
CA ILE A 26 -16.53 -32.82 7.80
C ILE A 26 -16.34 -31.30 7.92
N VAL A 27 -15.25 -30.80 7.34
CA VAL A 27 -14.98 -29.38 7.19
C VAL A 27 -14.61 -29.11 5.73
N LEU A 28 -15.27 -28.12 5.12
CA LEU A 28 -14.90 -27.62 3.80
C LEU A 28 -14.02 -26.39 3.95
N VAL A 29 -12.81 -26.45 3.41
CA VAL A 29 -11.90 -25.31 3.29
C VAL A 29 -11.85 -24.91 1.83
N ALA A 30 -12.33 -23.70 1.52
CA ALA A 30 -12.21 -23.10 0.21
C ALA A 30 -11.10 -22.04 0.26
N THR A 31 -10.11 -22.17 -0.62
CA THR A 31 -9.01 -21.21 -0.78
C THR A 31 -9.06 -20.59 -2.17
N GLY A 32 -8.57 -19.36 -2.28
CA GLY A 32 -8.49 -18.62 -3.52
C GLY A 32 -8.04 -17.19 -3.26
N SER A 33 -7.58 -16.51 -4.31
CA SER A 33 -7.37 -15.06 -4.26
C SER A 33 -8.71 -14.36 -4.04
N ALA A 34 -8.71 -13.23 -3.33
CA ALA A 34 -9.88 -12.43 -2.94
C ALA A 34 -10.59 -11.73 -4.13
N THR A 35 -10.78 -12.47 -5.21
CA THR A 35 -11.44 -12.05 -6.44
C THR A 35 -12.94 -11.86 -6.21
N SER A 36 -13.56 -11.06 -7.09
CA SER A 36 -15.03 -10.99 -7.18
C SER A 36 -15.68 -12.37 -7.26
N TRP A 37 -15.01 -13.37 -7.83
CA TRP A 37 -15.57 -14.71 -7.92
C TRP A 37 -15.79 -15.34 -6.54
N MET A 38 -14.78 -15.34 -5.64
CA MET A 38 -14.96 -15.88 -4.28
C MET A 38 -16.06 -15.12 -3.53
N VAL A 39 -16.08 -13.79 -3.66
CA VAL A 39 -17.07 -12.96 -2.99
C VAL A 39 -18.48 -13.22 -3.54
N ASP A 40 -18.66 -13.29 -4.84
CA ASP A 40 -19.98 -13.40 -5.46
C ASP A 40 -20.54 -14.82 -5.41
N LYS A 41 -19.67 -15.84 -5.55
CA LYS A 41 -20.08 -17.25 -5.66
C LYS A 41 -20.10 -18.02 -4.36
N LEU A 42 -19.29 -17.63 -3.38
CA LEU A 42 -19.26 -18.27 -2.06
C LEU A 42 -19.85 -17.37 -0.98
N ILE A 43 -19.42 -16.11 -0.89
CA ILE A 43 -19.79 -15.21 0.22
C ILE A 43 -21.19 -14.61 0.06
N LYS A 44 -21.51 -14.09 -1.12
CA LYS A 44 -22.81 -13.48 -1.48
C LYS A 44 -23.69 -14.45 -2.26
N ASN A 45 -23.39 -15.75 -2.17
CA ASN A 45 -24.18 -16.79 -2.79
C ASN A 45 -25.63 -16.68 -2.28
N ARG A 46 -26.59 -16.53 -3.21
CA ARG A 46 -28.04 -16.47 -2.90
C ARG A 46 -28.73 -17.84 -2.99
N GLY A 47 -27.99 -18.88 -3.38
CA GLY A 47 -28.40 -20.27 -3.51
C GLY A 47 -28.03 -21.10 -2.29
N GLY A 48 -27.72 -22.39 -2.49
CA GLY A 48 -27.62 -23.38 -1.42
C GLY A 48 -26.46 -23.21 -0.44
N LEU A 49 -25.44 -22.42 -0.78
CA LEU A 49 -24.33 -22.10 0.14
C LEU A 49 -24.56 -20.83 0.96
N HIS A 50 -25.71 -20.17 0.79
CA HIS A 50 -26.05 -18.98 1.58
C HIS A 50 -25.97 -19.31 3.08
N ASN A 51 -25.25 -18.46 3.83
CA ASN A 51 -25.05 -18.58 5.28
C ASN A 51 -24.40 -19.91 5.74
N ARG A 52 -23.66 -20.62 4.87
CA ARG A 52 -22.91 -21.83 5.24
C ARG A 52 -21.46 -21.57 5.64
N ILE A 53 -20.93 -20.39 5.35
CA ILE A 53 -19.58 -19.99 5.73
C ILE A 53 -19.55 -19.65 7.21
N THR A 54 -18.91 -20.49 8.02
CA THR A 54 -18.78 -20.31 9.47
C THR A 54 -17.62 -19.40 9.86
N ARG A 55 -16.52 -19.44 9.11
CA ARG A 55 -15.34 -18.62 9.37
C ARG A 55 -14.72 -18.14 8.07
N ARG A 56 -14.22 -16.90 8.08
CA ARG A 56 -13.43 -16.30 7.00
C ARG A 56 -12.06 -15.97 7.53
N LEU A 57 -11.03 -16.43 6.84
CA LEU A 57 -9.65 -16.11 7.13
C LEU A 57 -9.11 -15.26 5.98
N TYR A 58 -8.80 -14.02 6.28
CA TYR A 58 -8.12 -13.14 5.34
C TYR A 58 -6.63 -13.21 5.62
N LEU A 59 -5.85 -13.67 4.63
CA LEU A 59 -4.39 -13.72 4.73
C LEU A 59 -3.83 -12.45 4.12
N SER A 60 -3.41 -11.53 4.99
CA SER A 60 -2.68 -10.32 4.58
C SER A 60 -1.22 -10.65 4.27
N PRO A 61 -0.52 -9.80 3.49
CA PRO A 61 0.95 -9.80 3.47
C PRO A 61 1.51 -9.65 4.88
N PHE A 62 2.74 -10.10 5.09
CA PHE A 62 3.43 -9.88 6.36
C PHE A 62 3.58 -8.39 6.63
N THR A 63 3.41 -8.00 7.89
CA THR A 63 3.90 -6.73 8.43
C THR A 63 5.43 -6.66 8.38
N LEU A 64 6.00 -5.48 8.58
CA LEU A 64 7.47 -5.32 8.71
C LEU A 64 8.04 -6.21 9.82
N LYS A 65 7.33 -6.35 10.94
CA LYS A 65 7.75 -7.23 12.05
C LYS A 65 7.73 -8.71 11.65
N GLU A 66 6.63 -9.19 11.08
CA GLU A 66 6.53 -10.59 10.64
C GLU A 66 7.58 -10.92 9.57
N MET A 67 7.86 -9.97 8.67
CA MET A 67 8.95 -10.10 7.70
C MET A 67 10.33 -10.14 8.39
N GLU A 68 10.58 -9.28 9.38
CA GLU A 68 11.81 -9.30 10.17
C GLU A 68 12.00 -10.66 10.87
N GLU A 69 10.94 -11.19 11.50
CA GLU A 69 10.94 -12.51 12.14
C GLU A 69 11.21 -13.63 11.14
N TYR A 70 10.55 -13.59 9.97
CA TYR A 70 10.74 -14.55 8.89
C TYR A 70 12.18 -14.55 8.35
N LEU A 71 12.74 -13.37 8.02
CA LEU A 71 14.10 -13.23 7.50
C LEU A 71 15.16 -13.62 8.55
N LYS A 72 14.97 -13.26 9.82
CA LYS A 72 15.84 -13.71 10.91
C LYS A 72 15.82 -15.22 11.06
N ARG A 73 14.65 -15.86 10.94
CA ARG A 73 14.53 -17.33 10.98
C ARG A 73 15.25 -17.99 9.80
N ARG A 74 15.30 -17.33 8.64
CA ARG A 74 16.11 -17.76 7.48
C ARG A 74 17.59 -17.41 7.59
N ARG A 75 18.03 -16.84 8.72
CA ARG A 75 19.43 -16.47 9.02
C ARG A 75 19.99 -15.35 8.13
N THR A 76 19.13 -14.45 7.66
CA THR A 76 19.54 -13.22 6.98
C THR A 76 20.24 -12.27 7.97
N THR A 77 21.31 -11.59 7.54
CA THR A 77 22.11 -10.67 8.37
C THR A 77 21.79 -9.18 8.16
N TRP A 78 20.74 -8.89 7.40
CA TRP A 78 20.36 -7.52 7.00
C TRP A 78 19.90 -6.69 8.20
N GLY A 79 20.18 -5.39 8.15
CA GLY A 79 19.61 -4.42 9.08
C GLY A 79 18.16 -4.07 8.73
N ARG A 80 17.44 -3.43 9.67
CA ARG A 80 16.04 -3.00 9.44
C ARG A 80 15.89 -2.05 8.25
N TYR A 81 16.91 -1.23 7.94
CA TYR A 81 16.89 -0.38 6.76
C TYR A 81 16.88 -1.18 5.46
N GLU A 82 17.72 -2.20 5.34
CA GLU A 82 17.72 -3.12 4.20
C GLU A 82 16.43 -3.94 4.16
N MET A 83 15.93 -4.40 5.31
CA MET A 83 14.63 -5.08 5.39
C MET A 83 13.49 -4.17 4.91
N LEU A 84 13.48 -2.89 5.31
CA LEU A 84 12.51 -1.91 4.84
C LEU A 84 12.60 -1.74 3.31
N GLN A 85 13.81 -1.63 2.74
CA GLN A 85 14.00 -1.57 1.30
C GLN A 85 13.54 -2.87 0.59
N CYS A 86 13.75 -4.03 1.22
CA CYS A 86 13.21 -5.30 0.73
C CYS A 86 11.68 -5.29 0.71
N TYR A 87 11.05 -4.76 1.77
CA TYR A 87 9.61 -4.56 1.83
C TYR A 87 9.11 -3.63 0.73
N MET A 88 9.85 -2.56 0.40
CA MET A 88 9.50 -1.64 -0.68
C MET A 88 9.41 -2.33 -2.06
N VAL A 89 10.14 -3.44 -2.26
CA VAL A 89 10.10 -4.23 -3.49
C VAL A 89 9.05 -5.34 -3.41
N THR A 90 9.00 -6.05 -2.28
CA THR A 90 8.24 -7.31 -2.14
C THR A 90 6.86 -7.13 -1.52
N GLY A 91 6.61 -6.03 -0.83
CA GLY A 91 5.36 -5.75 -0.12
C GLY A 91 5.02 -6.72 1.02
N GLY A 92 6.01 -7.44 1.55
CA GLY A 92 5.79 -8.44 2.59
C GLY A 92 5.11 -9.72 2.10
N ILE A 93 5.04 -9.96 0.78
CA ILE A 93 4.43 -11.16 0.21
C ILE A 93 5.29 -12.38 0.51
N PRO A 94 4.79 -13.40 1.25
CA PRO A 94 5.61 -14.53 1.67
C PRO A 94 6.25 -15.31 0.53
N TYR A 95 5.57 -15.42 -0.63
CA TYR A 95 6.13 -16.06 -1.82
C TYR A 95 7.40 -15.36 -2.32
N TYR A 96 7.39 -14.02 -2.42
CA TYR A 96 8.58 -13.28 -2.86
C TYR A 96 9.71 -13.36 -1.83
N LEU A 97 9.36 -13.34 -0.53
CA LEU A 97 10.33 -13.48 0.55
C LEU A 97 10.98 -14.89 0.57
N ASP A 98 10.27 -15.92 0.11
CA ASP A 98 10.81 -17.28 0.01
C ASP A 98 11.88 -17.40 -1.09
N LEU A 99 11.77 -16.59 -2.15
CA LEU A 99 12.75 -16.51 -3.23
C LEU A 99 14.06 -15.79 -2.86
N ILE A 100 14.09 -15.11 -1.72
CA ILE A 100 15.29 -14.42 -1.22
C ILE A 100 16.34 -15.45 -0.81
N GLU A 101 17.58 -15.21 -1.23
CA GLU A 101 18.77 -15.90 -0.75
C GLU A 101 19.36 -15.13 0.45
N PRO A 102 19.28 -15.68 1.68
CA PRO A 102 19.67 -14.97 2.91
C PRO A 102 21.13 -14.55 2.99
N ARG A 103 22.01 -15.20 2.23
CA ARG A 103 23.46 -14.94 2.22
C ARG A 103 23.88 -13.86 1.24
N GLU A 104 22.97 -13.43 0.37
CA GLU A 104 23.23 -12.39 -0.61
C GLU A 104 22.84 -11.00 -0.05
N SER A 105 23.44 -9.94 -0.58
CA SER A 105 22.96 -8.59 -0.31
C SER A 105 21.57 -8.39 -0.92
N LEU A 106 20.81 -7.40 -0.44
CA LEU A 106 19.53 -7.06 -1.03
C LEU A 106 19.67 -6.73 -2.52
N ALA A 107 20.69 -5.95 -2.89
CA ALA A 107 20.92 -5.55 -4.28
C ALA A 107 21.13 -6.77 -5.20
N LYS A 108 21.96 -7.72 -4.76
CA LYS A 108 22.21 -8.96 -5.51
C LYS A 108 20.96 -9.83 -5.63
N ASN A 109 20.14 -9.90 -4.59
CA ASN A 109 18.84 -10.58 -4.67
C ASN A 109 17.92 -9.93 -5.70
N ILE A 110 17.83 -8.60 -5.73
CA ILE A 110 16.99 -7.89 -6.69
C ILE A 110 17.49 -8.13 -8.12
N ASP A 111 18.80 -8.05 -8.35
CA ASP A 111 19.42 -8.36 -9.64
C ASP A 111 19.08 -9.78 -10.11
N ARG A 112 19.30 -10.78 -9.24
CA ARG A 112 19.01 -12.19 -9.52
C ARG A 112 17.52 -12.44 -9.78
N LEU A 113 16.63 -11.82 -9.02
CA LEU A 113 15.19 -12.09 -9.10
C LEU A 113 14.50 -11.32 -10.24
N CYS A 114 14.93 -10.09 -10.51
CA CYS A 114 14.22 -9.18 -11.41
C CYS A 114 14.94 -8.94 -12.74
N TYR A 115 16.27 -9.00 -12.77
CA TYR A 115 17.08 -8.58 -13.93
C TYR A 115 17.82 -9.73 -14.62
N ALA A 116 18.09 -10.85 -13.93
CA ALA A 116 18.60 -12.06 -14.57
C ALA A 116 17.64 -12.58 -15.65
N ASP A 117 18.17 -13.30 -16.64
CA ASP A 117 17.38 -13.84 -17.76
C ASP A 117 16.37 -14.90 -17.32
N ASP A 118 16.71 -15.66 -16.29
CA ASP A 118 15.86 -16.65 -15.61
C ASP A 118 15.29 -16.12 -14.27
N GLY A 119 15.34 -14.80 -14.05
CA GLY A 119 14.85 -14.17 -12.82
C GLY A 119 13.38 -14.48 -12.57
N ALA A 120 13.09 -15.10 -11.42
CA ALA A 120 11.75 -15.59 -11.07
C ALA A 120 10.68 -14.49 -11.05
N LEU A 121 11.05 -13.24 -10.77
CA LEU A 121 10.12 -12.11 -10.73
C LEU A 121 10.03 -11.38 -12.08
N ARG A 122 10.93 -11.62 -13.04
CA ARG A 122 10.98 -10.88 -14.30
C ARG A 122 9.66 -10.87 -15.08
N LYS A 123 8.90 -11.97 -15.02
CA LYS A 123 7.57 -12.12 -15.66
C LYS A 123 6.39 -12.08 -14.70
N GLU A 124 6.65 -11.93 -13.40
CA GLU A 124 5.64 -12.02 -12.35
C GLU A 124 4.50 -11.02 -12.57
N PHE A 125 4.77 -9.81 -13.05
CA PHE A 125 3.72 -8.81 -13.29
C PHE A 125 2.66 -9.32 -14.28
N ASP A 126 3.08 -9.81 -15.45
CA ASP A 126 2.16 -10.28 -16.47
C ASP A 126 1.46 -11.58 -16.03
N GLU A 127 2.20 -12.49 -15.38
CA GLU A 127 1.66 -13.76 -14.89
C GLU A 127 0.62 -13.54 -13.78
N LEU A 128 0.92 -12.68 -12.80
CA LEU A 128 0.04 -12.35 -11.69
C LEU A 128 -1.27 -11.70 -12.17
N TYR A 129 -1.19 -10.66 -13.00
CA TYR A 129 -2.39 -9.95 -13.45
C TYR A 129 -3.29 -10.86 -14.31
N ASN A 130 -2.70 -11.69 -15.18
CA ASN A 130 -3.46 -12.65 -15.99
C ASN A 130 -4.07 -13.79 -15.16
N ALA A 131 -3.41 -14.21 -14.07
CA ALA A 131 -3.93 -15.22 -13.16
C ALA A 131 -5.08 -14.70 -12.30
N VAL A 132 -5.01 -13.43 -11.85
CA VAL A 132 -5.97 -12.85 -10.89
C VAL A 132 -7.19 -12.26 -11.59
N PHE A 133 -7.02 -11.61 -12.75
CA PHE A 133 -8.07 -10.82 -13.37
C PHE A 133 -8.48 -11.34 -14.76
N PRO A 134 -9.79 -11.60 -14.97
CA PRO A 134 -10.31 -11.74 -16.32
C PRO A 134 -10.10 -10.42 -17.08
N THR A 135 -9.57 -10.47 -18.31
CA THR A 135 -9.26 -9.27 -19.12
C THR A 135 -8.28 -8.30 -18.43
N ALA A 136 -7.10 -8.81 -18.07
CA ALA A 136 -6.06 -8.13 -17.30
C ALA A 136 -5.72 -6.71 -17.81
N ASP A 137 -5.72 -6.49 -19.13
CA ASP A 137 -5.38 -5.18 -19.74
C ASP A 137 -6.17 -4.00 -19.16
N THR A 138 -7.46 -4.22 -18.87
CA THR A 138 -8.34 -3.17 -18.31
C THR A 138 -7.96 -2.81 -16.87
N TYR A 139 -7.51 -3.80 -16.10
CA TYR A 139 -7.00 -3.61 -14.74
C TYR A 139 -5.63 -2.94 -14.78
N ILE A 140 -4.72 -3.42 -15.65
CA ILE A 140 -3.40 -2.86 -15.91
C ILE A 140 -3.50 -1.37 -16.27
N THR A 141 -4.47 -0.99 -17.10
CA THR A 141 -4.74 0.41 -17.48
C THR A 141 -5.04 1.29 -16.26
N VAL A 142 -5.86 0.80 -15.31
CA VAL A 142 -6.19 1.53 -14.08
C VAL A 142 -4.98 1.65 -13.16
N VAL A 143 -4.26 0.56 -12.89
CA VAL A 143 -3.09 0.61 -11.99
C VAL A 143 -1.95 1.44 -12.57
N ARG A 144 -1.80 1.47 -13.90
CA ARG A 144 -0.83 2.33 -14.60
C ARG A 144 -1.21 3.82 -14.51
N ALA A 145 -2.50 4.14 -14.63
CA ALA A 145 -2.96 5.50 -14.37
C ALA A 145 -2.66 5.92 -12.92
N LEU A 146 -2.87 5.02 -11.95
CA LEU A 146 -2.57 5.31 -10.54
C LEU A 146 -1.06 5.40 -10.25
N SER A 147 -0.20 4.59 -10.88
CA SER A 147 1.25 4.61 -10.64
C SER A 147 1.91 5.93 -11.04
N THR A 148 1.33 6.64 -12.01
CA THR A 148 1.79 7.96 -12.45
C THR A 148 1.29 9.11 -11.58
N HIS A 149 0.32 8.86 -10.68
CA HIS A 149 -0.29 9.86 -9.80
C HIS A 149 -0.01 9.53 -8.33
N LYS A 150 1.14 10.02 -7.84
CA LYS A 150 1.61 9.81 -6.45
C LYS A 150 0.54 10.05 -5.38
N ASN A 151 -0.29 11.07 -5.61
CA ASN A 151 -1.30 11.53 -4.66
C ASN A 151 -2.64 10.79 -4.79
N GLY A 152 -2.65 9.71 -5.58
CA GLY A 152 -3.83 8.96 -5.96
C GLY A 152 -4.78 9.74 -6.86
N LEU A 153 -5.89 9.10 -7.20
CA LEU A 153 -6.94 9.65 -8.05
C LEU A 153 -8.31 9.40 -7.42
N THR A 154 -9.24 10.34 -7.60
CA THR A 154 -10.66 10.08 -7.36
C THR A 154 -11.21 9.14 -8.42
N ARG A 155 -12.35 8.48 -8.14
CA ARG A 155 -13.03 7.62 -9.14
C ARG A 155 -13.29 8.35 -10.47
N ARG A 156 -13.62 9.64 -10.40
CA ARG A 156 -13.89 10.48 -11.59
C ARG A 156 -12.61 10.71 -12.39
N GLU A 157 -11.51 11.00 -11.71
CA GLU A 157 -10.20 11.19 -12.35
C GLU A 157 -9.68 9.90 -12.99
N ILE A 158 -9.86 8.75 -12.34
CA ILE A 158 -9.52 7.44 -12.94
C ILE A 158 -10.31 7.22 -14.23
N GLY A 159 -11.63 7.48 -14.22
CA GLY A 159 -12.45 7.35 -15.42
C GLY A 159 -12.01 8.28 -16.55
N LYS A 160 -11.63 9.52 -16.23
CA LYS A 160 -11.09 10.47 -17.21
C LYS A 160 -9.74 10.01 -17.78
N ALA A 161 -8.84 9.49 -16.93
CA ALA A 161 -7.51 9.06 -17.33
C ALA A 161 -7.51 7.76 -18.16
N THR A 162 -8.49 6.87 -17.93
CA THR A 162 -8.53 5.53 -18.53
C THR A 162 -9.60 5.36 -19.61
N GLY A 163 -10.53 6.31 -19.73
CA GLY A 163 -11.71 6.19 -20.60
C GLY A 163 -12.77 5.22 -20.09
N LEU A 164 -12.57 4.58 -18.93
CA LEU A 164 -13.50 3.62 -18.34
C LEU A 164 -14.63 4.33 -17.58
N THR A 165 -15.87 3.86 -17.71
CA THR A 165 -17.03 4.50 -17.08
C THR A 165 -18.03 3.50 -16.48
N GLY A 166 -19.02 4.03 -15.75
CA GLY A 166 -20.18 3.27 -15.28
C GLY A 166 -19.87 2.08 -14.36
N ALA A 167 -20.62 1.00 -14.55
CA ALA A 167 -20.51 -0.23 -13.76
C ALA A 167 -19.16 -0.94 -13.94
N ASN A 168 -18.56 -0.86 -15.14
CA ASN A 168 -17.30 -1.52 -15.43
C ASN A 168 -16.14 -0.95 -14.58
N LEU A 169 -15.99 0.39 -14.57
CA LEU A 169 -14.97 1.03 -13.73
C LEU A 169 -15.17 0.73 -12.24
N THR A 170 -16.42 0.73 -11.78
CA THR A 170 -16.75 0.43 -10.37
C THR A 170 -16.34 -0.99 -10.00
N ARG A 171 -16.60 -1.97 -10.88
CA ARG A 171 -16.19 -3.36 -10.68
C ARG A 171 -14.66 -3.50 -10.67
N ILE A 172 -13.95 -2.83 -11.58
CA ILE A 172 -12.49 -2.88 -11.64
C ILE A 172 -11.86 -2.32 -10.36
N ILE A 173 -12.30 -1.15 -9.90
CA ILE A 173 -11.82 -0.54 -8.65
C ILE A 173 -12.10 -1.44 -7.46
N ASP A 174 -13.33 -1.96 -7.32
CA ASP A 174 -13.71 -2.85 -6.21
C ASP A 174 -12.88 -4.14 -6.19
N ASN A 175 -12.58 -4.70 -7.36
CA ASN A 175 -11.72 -5.88 -7.48
C ASN A 175 -10.26 -5.59 -7.15
N LEU A 176 -9.70 -4.47 -7.62
CA LEU A 176 -8.34 -4.06 -7.28
C LEU A 176 -8.19 -3.76 -5.77
N GLU A 177 -9.20 -3.15 -5.16
CA GLU A 177 -9.23 -2.85 -3.71
C GLU A 177 -9.27 -4.15 -2.89
N LYS A 178 -10.15 -5.10 -3.25
CA LYS A 178 -10.25 -6.41 -2.58
C LYS A 178 -9.01 -7.26 -2.69
N CYS A 179 -8.30 -7.16 -3.82
CA CYS A 179 -7.04 -7.87 -4.04
C CYS A 179 -5.83 -7.10 -3.50
N ASN A 180 -6.02 -6.02 -2.74
CA ASN A 180 -4.95 -5.18 -2.16
C ASN A 180 -3.98 -4.56 -3.19
N PHE A 181 -4.37 -4.44 -4.46
CA PHE A 181 -3.56 -3.68 -5.43
C PHE A 181 -3.69 -2.18 -5.20
N ILE A 182 -4.87 -1.71 -4.80
CA ILE A 182 -5.12 -0.29 -4.55
C ILE A 182 -5.69 -0.07 -3.15
N GLY A 183 -5.28 1.01 -2.52
CA GLY A 183 -5.78 1.47 -1.24
C GLY A 183 -6.80 2.58 -1.44
N ARG A 184 -7.96 2.47 -0.78
CA ARG A 184 -8.96 3.54 -0.69
C ARG A 184 -8.71 4.37 0.56
N ARG A 185 -8.52 5.68 0.39
CA ARG A 185 -8.22 6.61 1.47
C ARG A 185 -9.26 7.73 1.54
N ALA A 186 -9.65 8.06 2.77
CA ALA A 186 -10.49 9.21 3.03
C ALA A 186 -9.68 10.49 2.82
N GLN A 187 -10.35 11.52 2.32
CA GLN A 187 -9.84 12.89 2.28
C GLN A 187 -10.39 13.66 3.47
N PHE A 188 -9.51 14.29 4.25
CA PHE A 188 -9.92 15.09 5.39
C PHE A 188 -10.90 16.18 4.98
N GLY A 189 -12.00 16.34 5.72
CA GLY A 189 -13.04 17.34 5.47
C GLY A 189 -14.00 17.05 4.29
N ASN A 190 -13.77 15.99 3.50
CA ASN A 190 -14.63 15.65 2.36
C ASN A 190 -15.71 14.61 2.69
N LYS A 191 -16.80 14.62 1.91
CA LYS A 191 -17.84 13.58 1.97
C LYS A 191 -17.30 12.26 1.42
N LYS A 192 -17.86 11.12 1.86
CA LYS A 192 -17.47 9.73 1.45
C LYS A 192 -17.32 9.48 -0.07
N ASN A 193 -17.92 10.31 -0.92
CA ASN A 193 -17.90 10.14 -2.38
C ASN A 193 -16.60 10.64 -3.05
N ASP A 194 -15.73 11.35 -2.33
CA ASP A 194 -14.45 11.87 -2.85
C ASP A 194 -13.25 11.09 -2.31
N ALA A 195 -13.43 9.78 -2.08
CA ALA A 195 -12.33 8.91 -1.71
C ALA A 195 -11.25 8.90 -2.81
N ILE A 196 -10.00 8.87 -2.37
CA ILE A 196 -8.84 8.76 -3.24
C ILE A 196 -8.40 7.30 -3.27
N TYR A 197 -8.10 6.81 -4.47
CA TYR A 197 -7.50 5.52 -4.69
C TYR A 197 -6.02 5.72 -5.03
N ARG A 198 -5.14 4.97 -4.39
CA ARG A 198 -3.69 4.96 -4.65
C ARG A 198 -3.26 3.52 -4.92
N LEU A 199 -2.30 3.33 -5.82
CA LEU A 199 -1.64 2.04 -6.00
C LEU A 199 -0.81 1.75 -4.75
N ILE A 200 -1.04 0.61 -4.10
CA ILE A 200 -0.35 0.19 -2.87
C ILE A 200 0.40 -1.14 -3.04
N ASP A 201 0.26 -1.82 -4.17
CA ASP A 201 1.07 -3.00 -4.47
C ASP A 201 2.51 -2.60 -4.81
N PHE A 202 3.42 -2.99 -3.91
CA PHE A 202 4.84 -2.65 -3.94
C PHE A 202 5.55 -3.21 -5.17
N TYR A 203 5.23 -4.46 -5.53
CA TYR A 203 5.85 -5.08 -6.70
C TYR A 203 5.40 -4.43 -8.01
N THR A 204 4.11 -4.10 -8.16
CA THR A 204 3.62 -3.35 -9.32
C THR A 204 4.28 -1.97 -9.43
N LEU A 205 4.43 -1.25 -8.29
CA LEU A 205 5.14 0.04 -8.27
C LEU A 205 6.59 -0.11 -8.72
N PHE A 206 7.28 -1.13 -8.23
CA PHE A 206 8.65 -1.46 -8.62
C PHE A 206 8.74 -1.80 -10.11
N TYR A 207 7.86 -2.67 -10.60
CA TYR A 207 7.82 -3.14 -11.98
C TYR A 207 7.64 -1.97 -12.96
N PHE A 208 6.62 -1.13 -12.77
CA PHE A 208 6.39 0.02 -13.68
C PHE A 208 7.53 1.03 -13.66
N LYS A 209 8.23 1.15 -12.53
CA LYS A 209 9.31 2.13 -12.38
C LYS A 209 10.63 1.64 -12.96
N PHE A 210 10.99 0.37 -12.75
CA PHE A 210 12.35 -0.13 -12.98
C PHE A 210 12.48 -1.37 -13.87
N ILE A 211 11.38 -2.09 -14.15
CA ILE A 211 11.40 -3.29 -14.99
C ILE A 211 10.78 -3.00 -16.36
N GLU A 212 9.54 -2.49 -16.42
CA GLU A 212 8.78 -2.35 -17.67
C GLU A 212 9.54 -1.57 -18.76
N LYS A 213 10.18 -0.46 -18.37
CA LYS A 213 10.88 0.44 -19.29
C LYS A 213 12.35 0.10 -19.47
N ASN A 214 12.84 -0.91 -18.76
CA ASN A 214 14.23 -1.29 -18.82
C ASN A 214 14.45 -2.22 -20.04
N LEU A 215 14.99 -1.62 -21.11
CA LEU A 215 15.37 -2.34 -22.33
C LEU A 215 16.85 -2.75 -22.32
N THR A 216 17.56 -2.54 -21.21
CA THR A 216 18.97 -2.94 -21.08
C THR A 216 19.07 -4.44 -20.83
N LEU A 217 20.18 -5.04 -21.27
CA LEU A 217 20.54 -6.43 -20.97
C LEU A 217 21.44 -6.53 -19.73
N ASP A 218 21.38 -5.53 -18.84
CA ASP A 218 22.19 -5.50 -17.64
C ASP A 218 21.54 -6.37 -16.56
N CYS A 219 22.10 -7.55 -16.33
CA CYS A 219 21.64 -8.47 -15.30
C CYS A 219 22.01 -8.04 -13.87
N ILE A 220 22.79 -6.96 -13.72
CA ILE A 220 23.24 -6.39 -12.44
C ILE A 220 22.81 -4.92 -12.31
N TRP A 221 21.72 -4.56 -13.01
CA TRP A 221 21.25 -3.18 -13.15
C TRP A 221 20.99 -2.49 -11.81
N TRP A 222 20.37 -3.18 -10.85
CA TRP A 222 20.02 -2.59 -9.56
C TRP A 222 21.26 -2.21 -8.78
N SER A 223 22.26 -3.09 -8.69
CA SER A 223 23.53 -2.80 -8.01
C SER A 223 24.27 -1.62 -8.65
N HIS A 224 24.21 -1.44 -9.97
CA HIS A 224 24.85 -0.32 -10.65
C HIS A 224 24.15 1.03 -10.41
N HIS A 225 22.88 1.04 -10.01
CA HIS A 225 22.05 2.25 -9.95
C HIS A 225 21.59 2.62 -8.54
N LEU A 226 22.14 2.02 -7.48
CA LEU A 226 21.73 2.23 -6.08
C LEU A 226 21.65 3.70 -5.67
N ASP A 227 22.56 4.54 -6.17
CA ASP A 227 22.64 5.97 -5.85
C ASP A 227 21.86 6.87 -6.83
N SER A 228 21.05 6.28 -7.72
CA SER A 228 20.27 7.06 -8.68
C SER A 228 19.17 7.87 -8.00
N SER A 229 18.99 9.10 -8.45
CA SER A 229 17.89 9.97 -8.00
C SER A 229 16.52 9.34 -8.26
N GLY A 230 16.41 8.48 -9.27
CA GLY A 230 15.21 7.71 -9.58
C GLY A 230 14.83 6.71 -8.49
N ILE A 231 15.82 6.01 -7.91
CA ILE A 231 15.61 5.10 -6.77
C ILE A 231 15.28 5.91 -5.51
N ALA A 232 16.03 6.98 -5.21
CA ALA A 232 15.76 7.82 -4.05
C ALA A 232 14.32 8.40 -4.06
N ALA A 233 13.87 8.90 -5.22
CA ALA A 233 12.51 9.43 -5.37
C ALA A 233 11.42 8.36 -5.26
N TRP A 234 11.70 7.12 -5.70
CA TRP A 234 10.79 5.99 -5.53
C TRP A 234 10.75 5.53 -4.07
N GLN A 235 11.89 5.40 -3.39
CA GLN A 235 11.95 5.03 -1.98
C GLN A 235 11.16 6.01 -1.09
N GLY A 236 11.26 7.32 -1.36
CA GLY A 236 10.43 8.31 -0.65
C GLY A 236 8.93 8.06 -0.83
N LEU A 237 8.48 7.85 -2.07
CA LEU A 237 7.06 7.55 -2.37
C LEU A 237 6.59 6.25 -1.71
N THR A 238 7.42 5.22 -1.78
CA THR A 238 7.08 3.90 -1.27
C THR A 238 7.09 3.90 0.26
N PHE A 239 7.97 4.68 0.89
CA PHE A 239 8.00 4.88 2.34
C PHE A 239 6.71 5.52 2.86
N GLU A 240 6.14 6.50 2.16
CA GLU A 240 4.82 7.06 2.51
C GLU A 240 3.74 5.96 2.53
N ILE A 241 3.76 5.04 1.55
CA ILE A 241 2.80 3.93 1.46
C ILE A 241 3.02 2.97 2.63
N ILE A 242 4.26 2.59 2.93
CA ILE A 242 4.59 1.72 4.07
C ILE A 242 4.08 2.34 5.37
N CYS A 243 4.33 3.63 5.59
CA CYS A 243 3.85 4.34 6.77
C CYS A 243 2.31 4.32 6.85
N MET A 244 1.62 4.48 5.72
CA MET A 244 0.16 4.39 5.66
C MET A 244 -0.36 2.98 5.98
N GLU A 245 0.29 1.91 5.50
CA GLU A 245 -0.10 0.53 5.84
C GLU A 245 0.26 0.17 7.29
N HIS A 246 1.30 0.79 7.85
CA HIS A 246 1.76 0.60 9.25
C HIS A 246 1.31 1.74 10.17
N HIS A 247 0.16 2.37 9.87
CA HIS A 247 -0.34 3.49 10.67
C HIS A 247 -0.63 3.08 12.13
N GLN A 248 -0.85 1.79 12.39
CA GLN A 248 -1.13 1.29 13.73
C GLN A 248 0.13 1.35 14.60
N GLN A 249 1.27 0.92 14.05
CA GLN A 249 2.58 1.04 14.67
C GLN A 249 2.95 2.49 14.95
N ILE A 250 2.65 3.41 14.01
CA ILE A 250 2.85 4.85 14.21
C ILE A 250 2.02 5.36 15.41
N LYS A 251 0.75 4.96 15.51
CA LYS A 251 -0.11 5.34 16.65
C LYS A 251 0.40 4.78 17.99
N GLU A 252 0.97 3.58 17.98
CA GLU A 252 1.55 2.97 19.16
C GLU A 252 2.81 3.73 19.62
N ALA A 253 3.70 4.05 18.68
CA ALA A 253 4.90 4.84 18.94
C ALA A 253 4.57 6.25 19.47
N LEU A 254 3.50 6.87 18.95
CA LEU A 254 3.00 8.15 19.44
C LEU A 254 2.27 8.05 20.80
N GLY A 255 2.06 6.85 21.33
CA GLY A 255 1.33 6.64 22.59
C GLY A 255 -0.17 6.94 22.51
N ILE A 256 -0.76 6.93 21.31
CA ILE A 256 -2.16 7.33 21.06
C ILE A 256 -3.09 6.15 20.74
N SER A 257 -2.63 4.90 20.87
CA SER A 257 -3.45 3.71 20.58
C SER A 257 -4.66 3.52 21.48
N GLY A 258 -4.65 4.10 22.69
CA GLY A 258 -5.81 4.12 23.59
C GLY A 258 -6.89 5.14 23.21
N ILE A 259 -6.62 6.00 22.22
CA ILE A 259 -7.49 7.10 21.81
C ILE A 259 -8.15 6.73 20.47
N ALA A 260 -9.44 7.03 20.35
CA ALA A 260 -10.13 6.91 19.07
C ALA A 260 -9.51 7.87 18.04
N THR A 261 -9.04 7.33 16.92
CA THR A 261 -8.34 8.08 15.87
C THR A 261 -8.93 7.81 14.50
N SER A 262 -8.93 8.83 13.64
CA SER A 262 -9.24 8.73 12.22
C SER A 262 -7.97 8.99 11.40
N VAL A 263 -7.70 8.16 10.39
CA VAL A 263 -6.54 8.31 9.50
C VAL A 263 -7.04 8.73 8.12
N SER A 264 -6.50 9.82 7.60
CA SER A 264 -6.89 10.37 6.32
C SER A 264 -5.70 11.00 5.60
N THR A 265 -5.95 11.47 4.38
CA THR A 265 -5.00 12.20 3.56
C THR A 265 -5.60 13.56 3.22
N TRP A 266 -4.81 14.54 2.82
CA TRP A 266 -5.36 15.81 2.36
C TRP A 266 -4.55 16.38 1.20
N ARG A 267 -5.26 16.91 0.21
CA ARG A 267 -4.66 17.68 -0.88
C ARG A 267 -5.56 18.83 -1.27
N CYS A 268 -4.96 19.94 -1.68
CA CYS A 268 -5.66 21.02 -2.35
C CYS A 268 -4.95 21.34 -3.68
N TYR A 269 -5.76 21.57 -4.70
CA TYR A 269 -5.28 22.09 -5.97
C TYR A 269 -4.98 23.58 -5.83
N PRO A 270 -4.00 24.11 -6.59
CA PRO A 270 -3.78 25.55 -6.64
C PRO A 270 -5.04 26.26 -7.12
N ASP A 271 -5.31 27.42 -6.54
CA ASP A 271 -6.44 28.28 -6.88
C ASP A 271 -5.90 29.60 -7.42
N GLU A 272 -5.95 29.75 -8.74
CA GLU A 272 -5.44 30.95 -9.43
C GLU A 272 -6.25 32.21 -9.09
N LYS A 273 -7.52 32.07 -8.67
CA LYS A 273 -8.39 33.22 -8.36
C LYS A 273 -8.07 33.85 -7.01
N ASP A 274 -7.78 32.99 -6.04
CA ASP A 274 -7.45 33.41 -4.67
C ASP A 274 -5.92 33.48 -4.45
N GLU A 275 -5.11 33.27 -5.50
CA GLU A 275 -3.65 33.19 -5.46
C GLU A 275 -3.12 32.17 -4.43
N LEU A 276 -3.88 31.09 -4.20
CA LEU A 276 -3.53 30.08 -3.20
C LEU A 276 -2.70 28.95 -3.84
N PRO A 277 -1.55 28.58 -3.24
CA PRO A 277 -0.74 27.49 -3.75
C PRO A 277 -1.45 26.14 -3.55
N GLY A 278 -1.04 25.14 -4.32
CA GLY A 278 -1.41 23.75 -4.05
C GLY A 278 -0.62 23.19 -2.88
N ALA A 279 -1.22 22.31 -2.10
CA ALA A 279 -0.57 21.64 -0.98
C ALA A 279 -1.08 20.20 -0.81
N GLN A 280 -0.29 19.42 -0.09
CA GLN A 280 -0.59 18.05 0.25
C GLN A 280 -0.03 17.73 1.62
N ILE A 281 -0.75 16.87 2.34
CA ILE A 281 -0.35 16.27 3.59
C ILE A 281 -0.55 14.75 3.44
N ASP A 282 0.54 14.01 3.66
CA ASP A 282 0.63 12.60 3.31
C ASP A 282 -0.21 11.72 4.23
N MET A 283 -0.21 12.03 5.53
CA MET A 283 -1.10 11.40 6.51
C MET A 283 -1.59 12.42 7.53
N ILE A 284 -2.86 12.33 7.86
CA ILE A 284 -3.49 13.08 8.94
C ILE A 284 -4.03 12.09 9.95
N ILE A 285 -3.65 12.26 11.21
CA ILE A 285 -4.22 11.52 12.33
C ILE A 285 -5.05 12.51 13.16
N GLU A 286 -6.36 12.41 13.04
CA GLU A 286 -7.30 13.17 13.87
C GLU A 286 -7.62 12.34 15.12
N ARG A 287 -7.44 12.93 16.30
CA ARG A 287 -7.69 12.29 17.58
C ARG A 287 -8.98 12.81 18.20
N ALA A 288 -9.69 11.94 18.92
CA ALA A 288 -10.94 12.29 19.60
C ALA A 288 -10.77 13.35 20.71
N ASP A 289 -9.56 13.54 21.24
CA ASP A 289 -9.23 14.60 22.20
C ASP A 289 -8.94 15.97 21.55
N ARG A 290 -9.39 16.15 20.30
CA ARG A 290 -9.35 17.40 19.52
C ARG A 290 -7.95 17.84 19.12
N MET A 291 -7.07 16.89 18.81
CA MET A 291 -5.74 17.16 18.29
C MET A 291 -5.55 16.52 16.91
N ILE A 292 -4.90 17.24 16.00
CA ILE A 292 -4.58 16.74 14.66
C ILE A 292 -3.06 16.65 14.49
N HIS A 293 -2.57 15.48 14.11
CA HIS A 293 -1.19 15.30 13.66
C HIS A 293 -1.13 15.40 12.13
N LEU A 294 -0.37 16.37 11.61
CA LEU A 294 0.04 16.42 10.21
C LEU A 294 1.35 15.66 10.08
N CYS A 295 1.27 14.46 9.50
CA CYS A 295 2.38 13.54 9.40
C CYS A 295 3.16 13.77 8.11
N GLU A 296 4.47 13.90 8.24
CA GLU A 296 5.43 14.11 7.15
C GLU A 296 6.43 12.96 7.13
N MET A 297 6.47 12.22 6.02
CA MET A 297 7.37 11.07 5.87
C MET A 297 8.68 11.47 5.19
N LYS A 298 9.81 11.01 5.74
CA LYS A 298 11.15 11.25 5.18
C LYS A 298 12.01 9.99 5.16
N PHE A 299 12.29 9.52 3.95
CA PHE A 299 13.22 8.42 3.71
C PHE A 299 14.62 8.97 3.41
N SER A 300 15.62 8.59 4.20
CA SER A 300 17.00 9.07 4.13
C SER A 300 17.96 8.00 4.65
N GLN A 301 19.23 8.07 4.25
CA GLN A 301 20.28 7.19 4.78
C GLN A 301 20.88 7.70 6.11
N LYS A 302 20.51 8.93 6.51
CA LYS A 302 20.99 9.62 7.72
C LYS A 302 19.83 10.37 8.37
N ALA A 303 20.05 10.85 9.58
CA ALA A 303 19.12 11.76 10.25
C ALA A 303 18.71 12.92 9.32
N TYR A 304 17.41 13.22 9.27
CA TYR A 304 16.87 14.20 8.35
C TYR A 304 16.97 15.61 8.92
N ASN A 305 17.71 16.48 8.24
CA ASN A 305 17.84 17.88 8.61
C ASN A 305 16.75 18.73 7.94
N ILE A 306 15.94 19.41 8.74
CA ILE A 306 14.94 20.35 8.25
C ILE A 306 15.64 21.64 7.84
N SER A 307 15.55 21.99 6.55
CA SER A 307 16.05 23.28 6.05
C SER A 307 15.06 24.40 6.38
N SER A 308 15.56 25.65 6.42
CA SER A 308 14.72 26.84 6.60
C SER A 308 13.59 26.92 5.57
N ASP A 309 13.88 26.58 4.31
CA ASP A 309 12.89 26.59 3.23
C ASP A 309 11.82 25.51 3.43
N TYR A 310 12.21 24.35 3.98
CA TYR A 310 11.27 23.28 4.26
C TYR A 310 10.39 23.63 5.46
N GLU A 311 10.96 24.21 6.52
CA GLU A 311 10.19 24.71 7.67
C GLU A 311 9.12 25.72 7.22
N LYS A 312 9.49 26.68 6.36
CA LYS A 312 8.54 27.64 5.79
C LYS A 312 7.41 26.93 5.05
N LYS A 313 7.74 25.93 4.21
CA LYS A 313 6.72 25.12 3.51
C LYS A 313 5.78 24.39 4.46
N LEU A 314 6.26 23.88 5.59
CA LEU A 314 5.42 23.22 6.59
C LEU A 314 4.42 24.21 7.21
N ARG A 315 4.89 25.42 7.56
CA ARG A 315 4.03 26.49 8.08
C ARG A 315 2.99 26.92 7.07
N ASP A 316 3.39 27.11 5.81
CA ASP A 316 2.49 27.48 4.72
C ASP A 316 1.42 26.39 4.48
N ARG A 317 1.80 25.10 4.52
CA ARG A 317 0.87 23.97 4.41
C ARG A 317 -0.10 23.90 5.58
N MET A 318 0.38 24.07 6.81
CA MET A 318 -0.47 24.06 8.01
C MET A 318 -1.49 25.20 7.96
N TRP A 319 -1.04 26.41 7.62
CA TRP A 319 -1.93 27.55 7.43
C TRP A 319 -2.98 27.29 6.36
N LEU A 320 -2.58 26.75 5.20
CA LEU A 320 -3.51 26.47 4.10
C LEU A 320 -4.49 25.34 4.46
N PHE A 321 -4.04 24.34 5.21
CA PHE A 321 -4.87 23.29 5.76
C PHE A 321 -5.95 23.89 6.67
N ASP A 322 -5.58 24.72 7.64
CA ASP A 322 -6.54 25.36 8.55
C ASP A 322 -7.53 26.24 7.78
N LEU A 323 -7.04 27.02 6.82
CA LEU A 323 -7.87 27.90 5.99
C LEU A 323 -8.91 27.12 5.18
N LYS A 324 -8.48 26.09 4.43
CA LYS A 324 -9.37 25.34 3.52
C LYS A 324 -10.30 24.38 4.27
N THR A 325 -9.89 23.85 5.40
CA THR A 325 -10.70 22.91 6.20
C THR A 325 -11.57 23.62 7.25
N LYS A 326 -11.36 24.92 7.48
CA LYS A 326 -11.97 25.69 8.58
C LYS A 326 -11.76 25.02 9.94
N ASN A 327 -10.58 24.41 10.10
CA ASN A 327 -10.23 23.66 11.29
C ASN A 327 -10.14 24.60 12.51
N LYS A 328 -10.56 24.08 13.67
CA LYS A 328 -10.48 24.77 14.96
C LYS A 328 -9.71 23.96 16.01
N MET A 329 -9.27 22.77 15.66
CA MET A 329 -8.50 21.88 16.54
C MET A 329 -7.02 22.24 16.47
N PRO A 330 -6.28 22.21 17.59
CA PRO A 330 -4.83 22.28 17.57
C PRO A 330 -4.21 21.29 16.57
N VAL A 331 -3.28 21.81 15.77
CA VAL A 331 -2.57 21.07 14.73
C VAL A 331 -1.10 21.01 15.09
N VAL A 332 -0.49 19.83 14.97
CA VAL A 332 0.93 19.62 15.23
C VAL A 332 1.60 18.86 14.10
N HIS A 333 2.88 19.15 13.85
CA HIS A 333 3.68 18.40 12.88
C HIS A 333 4.28 17.16 13.54
N THR A 334 4.10 16.01 12.88
CA THR A 334 4.73 14.75 13.26
C THR A 334 5.59 14.26 12.12
N PHE A 335 6.84 13.92 12.42
CA PHE A 335 7.74 13.36 11.42
C PHE A 335 7.82 11.86 11.57
N ILE A 336 7.74 11.15 10.43
CA ILE A 336 8.08 9.73 10.35
C ILE A 336 9.33 9.62 9.52
N THR A 337 10.43 9.24 10.14
CA THR A 337 11.76 9.24 9.54
C THR A 337 12.38 7.85 9.57
N THR A 338 13.47 7.68 8.83
CA THR A 338 14.25 6.44 8.82
C THR A 338 15.23 6.38 9.99
N PHE A 339 16.05 7.43 10.15
CA PHE A 339 17.12 7.49 11.15
C PHE A 339 17.01 8.71 12.08
N GLY A 340 15.80 9.17 12.36
CA GLY A 340 15.58 10.33 13.23
C GLY A 340 15.67 11.67 12.49
N LEU A 341 15.36 12.74 13.21
CA LEU A 341 15.67 14.11 12.82
C LEU A 341 17.08 14.47 13.27
N GLY A 342 17.79 15.21 12.43
CA GLY A 342 19.11 15.71 12.80
C GLY A 342 19.03 16.98 13.66
N GLU A 343 20.13 17.29 14.35
CA GLU A 343 20.22 18.48 15.17
C GLU A 343 20.18 19.75 14.31
N GLY A 344 19.31 20.71 14.66
CA GLY A 344 19.21 21.96 13.92
C GLY A 344 18.21 22.95 14.51
N ARG A 345 18.37 24.23 14.17
CA ARG A 345 17.52 25.33 14.67
C ARG A 345 16.06 25.25 14.22
N HIS A 346 15.76 24.46 13.20
CA HIS A 346 14.43 24.32 12.62
C HIS A 346 13.68 23.11 13.18
N HIS A 347 14.22 22.43 14.19
CA HIS A 347 13.61 21.29 14.84
C HIS A 347 12.37 21.66 15.68
N ASP A 348 12.29 22.91 16.15
CA ASP A 348 11.22 23.39 17.04
C ASP A 348 9.81 23.32 16.45
N ILE A 349 9.68 23.19 15.13
CA ILE A 349 8.38 22.99 14.47
C ILE A 349 7.82 21.59 14.69
N VAL A 350 8.66 20.62 15.05
CA VAL A 350 8.30 19.21 15.19
C VAL A 350 7.81 18.95 16.61
N HIS A 351 6.57 18.49 16.73
CA HIS A 351 5.99 18.12 18.01
C HIS A 351 6.36 16.69 18.42
N SER A 352 6.35 15.77 17.46
CA SER A 352 6.60 14.35 17.70
C SER A 352 7.32 13.70 16.53
N GLU A 353 8.12 12.71 16.84
CA GLU A 353 8.85 11.91 15.87
C GLU A 353 8.54 10.42 16.07
N VAL A 354 8.45 9.70 14.95
CA VAL A 354 8.44 8.25 14.87
C VAL A 354 9.55 7.84 13.91
N THR A 355 10.31 6.81 14.26
CA THR A 355 11.40 6.30 13.44
C THR A 355 10.99 5.03 12.69
N MET A 356 11.78 4.60 11.72
CA MET A 356 11.54 3.35 11.00
C MET A 356 11.49 2.17 11.96
N ASP A 357 12.32 2.16 13.00
CA ASP A 357 12.38 1.06 13.96
C ASP A 357 11.05 0.84 14.68
N ASP A 358 10.27 1.91 14.86
CA ASP A 358 8.93 1.83 15.44
C ASP A 358 7.94 1.11 14.55
N LEU A 359 8.14 1.15 13.22
CA LEU A 359 7.29 0.43 12.25
C LEU A 359 7.49 -1.08 12.29
N PHE A 360 8.58 -1.56 12.91
CA PHE A 360 8.85 -2.98 13.16
C PHE A 360 8.31 -3.45 14.52
N ASN A 361 7.64 -2.58 15.28
CA ASN A 361 6.96 -2.97 16.50
C ASN A 361 5.57 -3.54 16.19
N SER A 362 5.03 -4.36 17.10
CA SER A 362 3.71 -5.04 17.04
C SER A 362 3.53 -6.14 15.99
#